data_AF-A0A7R9ZGG5-F1
#
_entry.id   AF-A0A7R9ZGG5-F1
#
_cell.length_a   1.000
_cell.length_b   1.000
_cell.length_c   1.000
_cell.angle_alpha   90.00
_cell.angle_beta   90.00
_cell.angle_gamma   90.00
#
_symmetry.space_group_name_H-M   'P 1'
#
loop_
_entity.id
_entity.type
_entity.pdbx_description
1 polymer ?
#
loop_
_entity_poly.entity_id
_entity_poly.type
_entity_poly.pdbx_seq_one_letter_code
_entity_poly.pdbx_strand_id
1 'polypeptide(L)'
;EGEEKSARICDVGVESTVAKVEMMTDSLAADSSSSSRARGSVVVLRHGAVSSSDLRRALIDAGLDSYFDVTSIVRSTPDHVANVAPGQTVRHYSPDVLSYMIAHSRYNNDDNGGGSGDKGEGGGGGVEDLSDE
;
A
#
# COMPACT_ATOMS: atom_id res chain seq x y z
N GLU A 1 -33.08 31.43 -21.33
CA GLU A 1 -31.72 30.92 -21.59
C GLU A 1 -31.24 30.22 -20.34
N GLY A 2 -31.03 28.91 -20.41
CA GLY A 2 -30.67 28.09 -19.25
C GLY A 2 -29.16 28.12 -19.05
N GLU A 3 -28.71 28.61 -17.91
CA GLU A 3 -27.30 28.62 -17.52
C GLU A 3 -26.85 27.18 -17.24
N GLU A 4 -26.14 26.60 -18.19
CA GLU A 4 -25.58 25.25 -18.10
C GLU A 4 -24.45 25.28 -17.07
N LYS A 5 -24.76 24.90 -15.83
CA LYS A 5 -23.76 24.76 -14.77
C LYS A 5 -22.81 23.64 -15.15
N SER A 6 -21.66 24.01 -15.69
CA SER A 6 -20.54 23.09 -15.92
C SER A 6 -20.21 22.39 -14.60
N ALA A 7 -20.58 21.12 -14.51
CA ALA A 7 -20.28 20.30 -13.35
C ALA A 7 -18.76 20.15 -13.30
N ARG A 8 -18.14 20.65 -12.22
CA ARG A 8 -16.71 20.45 -12.00
C ARG A 8 -16.49 18.99 -11.66
N ILE A 9 -16.02 18.23 -12.65
CA ILE A 9 -15.58 16.85 -12.48
C ILE A 9 -14.20 16.90 -11.84
N CYS A 10 -13.95 16.02 -10.88
CA CYS A 10 -12.62 15.87 -10.29
C CYS A 10 -11.71 15.06 -11.22
N ASP A 11 -10.44 15.43 -11.32
CA ASP A 11 -9.50 14.80 -12.26
C ASP A 11 -9.16 13.35 -11.89
N VAL A 12 -9.26 12.99 -10.60
CA VAL A 12 -8.74 11.72 -10.06
C VAL A 12 -9.85 10.75 -9.62
N GLY A 13 -11.00 11.24 -9.15
CA GLY A 13 -12.15 10.40 -8.81
C GLY A 13 -12.02 9.53 -7.54
N VAL A 14 -10.89 9.61 -6.83
CA VAL A 14 -10.66 8.89 -5.56
C VAL A 14 -10.12 9.82 -4.48
N GLU A 15 -10.27 9.42 -3.22
CA GLU A 15 -9.76 10.18 -2.09
C GLU A 15 -8.22 10.25 -2.05
N SER A 16 -7.70 11.12 -1.18
CA SER A 16 -6.27 11.23 -0.94
C SER A 16 -5.69 9.99 -0.22
N THR A 17 -4.44 9.67 -0.56
CA THR A 17 -3.64 8.72 0.22
C THR A 17 -3.33 9.33 1.58
N VAL A 18 -3.54 8.57 2.65
CA VAL A 18 -3.24 8.99 4.03
C VAL A 18 -2.10 8.14 4.54
N ALA A 19 -1.04 8.77 5.03
CA ALA A 19 0.10 8.09 5.62
C ALA A 19 0.45 8.71 6.97
N LYS A 20 0.91 7.87 7.90
CA LYS A 20 1.45 8.25 9.20
C LYS A 20 2.97 8.12 9.15
N VAL A 21 3.68 9.15 9.61
CA VAL A 21 5.14 9.09 9.76
C VAL A 21 5.46 8.87 11.23
N GLU A 22 6.20 7.81 11.52
CA GLU A 22 6.65 7.44 12.86
C GLU A 22 8.17 7.52 12.92
N MET A 23 8.71 8.23 13.90
CA MET A 23 10.15 8.29 14.15
C MET A 23 10.49 7.26 15.22
N MET A 24 11.46 6.38 14.97
CA MET A 24 12.04 5.57 16.03
C MET A 24 13.05 6.45 16.76
N THR A 25 12.64 7.00 17.90
CA THR A 25 13.59 7.55 18.85
C THR A 25 14.23 6.36 19.57
N ASP A 26 15.53 6.17 19.39
CA ASP A 26 16.33 5.21 20.16
C ASP A 26 16.39 5.69 21.62
N SER A 27 15.28 5.57 22.37
CA SER A 27 15.14 6.01 23.76
C SER A 27 16.00 5.18 24.74
N LEU A 28 16.84 4.28 24.23
CA LEU A 28 17.73 3.40 25.00
C LEU A 28 19.21 3.53 24.62
N ALA A 29 19.57 4.37 23.64
CA ALA A 29 20.97 4.60 23.25
C ALA A 29 21.57 5.78 24.03
N ALA A 30 21.58 5.69 25.37
CA ALA A 30 22.30 6.66 26.20
C ALA A 30 23.82 6.42 26.23
N ASP A 31 24.28 5.24 25.82
CA ASP A 31 25.71 4.92 25.85
C ASP A 31 26.17 4.29 24.52
N SER A 32 27.21 4.91 23.95
CA SER A 32 28.08 4.39 22.88
C SER A 32 27.78 4.84 21.44
N SER A 33 28.32 6.02 21.09
CA SER A 33 29.24 6.28 19.95
C SER A 33 29.01 5.63 18.56
N SER A 34 27.80 5.20 18.25
CA SER A 34 27.41 4.78 16.91
C SER A 34 26.36 5.76 16.41
N SER A 35 26.67 6.48 15.33
CA SER A 35 25.74 7.31 14.58
C SER A 35 24.63 6.45 13.95
N SER A 36 23.76 5.84 14.75
CA SER A 36 22.51 5.28 14.27
C SER A 36 21.69 6.47 13.78
N ARG A 37 21.70 6.66 12.46
CA ARG A 37 20.82 7.61 11.81
C ARG A 37 19.41 7.25 12.24
N ALA A 38 18.71 8.17 12.91
CA ALA A 38 17.33 7.96 13.35
C ALA A 38 16.51 7.42 12.17
N ARG A 39 15.96 6.21 12.33
CA ARG A 39 15.13 5.56 11.32
C ARG A 39 13.67 5.85 11.59
N GLY A 40 12.92 6.18 10.56
CA GLY A 40 11.49 6.37 10.60
C GLY A 40 10.75 5.38 9.70
N SER A 41 9.44 5.29 9.88
CA SER A 41 8.53 4.51 9.04
C SER A 41 7.40 5.41 8.54
N VAL A 42 7.08 5.27 7.25
CA VAL A 42 5.92 5.87 6.62
C VAL A 42 4.88 4.77 6.41
N VAL A 43 3.85 4.76 7.24
CA VAL A 43 2.78 3.76 7.23
C VAL A 43 1.59 4.29 6.45
N VAL A 44 1.25 3.65 5.32
CA VAL A 44 0.05 4.00 4.56
C VAL A 44 -1.19 3.50 5.32
N LEU A 45 -2.03 4.43 5.76
CA LEU A 45 -3.26 4.17 6.50
C LEU A 45 -4.47 4.01 5.56
N ARG A 46 -4.45 4.71 4.42
CA ARG A 46 -5.48 4.65 3.38
C ARG A 46 -4.85 4.81 2.00
N HIS A 47 -5.19 3.92 1.07
CA HIS A 47 -4.85 4.08 -0.34
C HIS A 47 -5.75 5.11 -1.01
N GLY A 48 -5.14 5.97 -1.83
CA GLY A 48 -5.83 6.95 -2.64
C GLY A 48 -5.09 7.16 -3.95
N ALA A 49 -5.11 8.39 -4.45
CA ALA A 49 -4.47 8.78 -5.71
C ALA A 49 -2.96 8.48 -5.81
N VAL A 50 -2.25 8.42 -4.68
CA VAL A 50 -0.79 8.26 -4.61
C VAL A 50 -0.45 6.83 -4.18
N SER A 51 0.35 6.13 -4.99
CA SER A 51 0.77 4.76 -4.68
C SER A 51 1.91 4.71 -3.65
N SER A 52 2.12 3.56 -3.02
CA SER A 52 3.28 3.35 -2.15
C SER A 52 4.62 3.43 -2.90
N SER A 53 4.63 3.08 -4.18
CA SER A 53 5.79 3.25 -5.06
C SER A 53 6.09 4.73 -5.33
N ASP A 54 5.06 5.57 -5.50
CA ASP A 54 5.23 7.02 -5.63
C ASP A 54 5.81 7.63 -4.36
N LEU A 55 5.33 7.19 -3.19
CA LEU A 55 5.90 7.61 -1.90
C LEU A 55 7.38 7.22 -1.77
N ARG A 56 7.74 6.00 -2.15
CA ARG A 56 9.15 5.55 -2.15
C ARG A 56 10.00 6.40 -3.09
N ARG A 57 9.52 6.66 -4.31
CA ARG A 57 10.21 7.52 -5.27
C ARG A 57 10.41 8.93 -4.71
N ALA A 58 9.37 9.52 -4.11
CA ALA A 58 9.48 10.84 -3.49
C ALA A 58 10.52 10.89 -2.35
N LEU A 59 10.66 9.82 -1.57
CA LEU A 59 11.71 9.72 -0.54
C LEU A 59 13.11 9.64 -1.16
N ILE A 60 13.27 8.87 -2.24
CA ILE A 60 14.55 8.78 -2.98
C ILE A 60 14.92 10.14 -3.56
N ASP A 61 13.97 10.81 -4.22
CA ASP A 61 14.19 12.13 -4.84
C ASP A 61 14.56 13.20 -3.80
N ALA A 62 14.09 13.05 -2.55
CA ALA A 62 14.43 13.89 -1.42
C ALA A 62 15.72 13.48 -0.68
N GLY A 63 16.35 12.36 -1.03
CA GLY A 63 17.51 11.79 -0.32
C GLY A 63 17.20 11.25 1.08
N LEU A 64 15.95 10.85 1.30
CA LEU A 64 15.40 10.39 2.59
C LEU A 64 15.17 8.87 2.66
N ASP A 65 15.39 8.15 1.57
CA ASP A 65 15.21 6.69 1.45
C ASP A 65 16.06 5.88 2.44
N SER A 66 17.23 6.40 2.83
CA SER A 66 18.07 5.75 3.84
C SER A 66 17.55 5.91 5.28
N TYR A 67 16.65 6.87 5.50
CA TYR A 67 16.09 7.21 6.82
C TYR A 67 14.69 6.67 7.02
N PHE A 68 13.90 6.56 5.95
CA PHE A 68 12.49 6.16 6.02
C PHE A 68 12.20 4.94 5.17
N ASP A 69 11.48 3.99 5.74
CA ASP A 69 10.88 2.88 4.98
C ASP A 69 9.37 3.12 4.78
N VAL A 70 8.81 2.65 3.67
CA VAL A 70 7.39 2.79 3.34
C VAL A 70 6.70 1.45 3.51
N THR A 71 5.83 1.36 4.51
CA THR A 71 5.05 0.16 4.82
C THR A 71 3.59 0.37 4.46
N SER A 72 2.99 -0.63 3.81
CA SER A 72 1.59 -0.61 3.42
C SER A 72 0.84 -1.64 4.25
N ILE A 73 0.45 -1.25 5.46
CA ILE A 73 -0.33 -2.10 6.36
C ILE A 73 -1.73 -1.49 6.45
N VAL A 74 -2.58 -1.82 5.48
CA VAL A 74 -3.99 -1.47 5.55
C VAL A 74 -4.68 -2.53 6.39
N ARG A 75 -4.94 -2.21 7.66
CA ARG A 75 -5.76 -3.02 8.56
C ARG A 75 -7.05 -2.28 8.83
N SER A 76 -8.18 -2.98 8.68
CA SER A 76 -9.44 -2.51 9.25
C SER A 76 -9.27 -2.50 10.77
N THR A 77 -9.36 -1.33 11.38
CA THR A 77 -9.44 -1.23 12.84
C THR A 77 -10.88 -1.55 13.27
N PRO A 78 -11.10 -2.17 14.43
CA PRO A 78 -12.45 -2.33 14.97
C PRO A 78 -12.99 -0.99 15.51
N ASP A 79 -14.31 -0.84 15.58
CA ASP A 79 -15.02 0.42 15.89
C ASP A 79 -14.64 1.09 17.23
N HIS A 80 -14.06 0.33 18.17
CA HIS A 80 -13.65 0.82 19.48
C HIS A 80 -12.24 1.42 19.51
N VAL A 81 -11.50 1.36 18.41
CA VAL A 81 -10.16 1.96 18.29
C VAL A 81 -10.31 3.37 17.73
N ALA A 82 -9.64 4.34 18.35
CA ALA A 82 -9.60 5.70 17.85
C ALA A 82 -9.11 5.69 16.38
N ASN A 83 -9.98 6.14 15.48
CA ASN A 83 -9.70 6.15 14.05
C ASN A 83 -8.47 7.02 13.75
N VAL A 84 -7.52 6.46 12.99
CA VAL A 84 -6.32 7.20 12.56
C VAL A 84 -6.47 7.80 11.16
N ALA A 85 -7.48 7.40 10.37
CA ALA A 85 -7.82 8.03 9.10
C ALA A 85 -9.31 7.84 8.71
N PRO A 86 -9.93 8.81 8.01
CA PRO A 86 -11.28 8.65 7.45
C PRO A 86 -11.32 7.51 6.43
N GLY A 87 -12.38 6.71 6.42
CA GLY A 87 -12.51 5.57 5.50
C GLY A 87 -12.01 4.22 6.02
N GLN A 88 -11.46 4.14 7.24
CA GLN A 88 -10.85 2.91 7.76
C GLN A 88 -11.81 1.90 8.43
N THR A 89 -12.96 2.33 8.94
CA THR A 89 -13.83 1.50 9.80
C THR A 89 -15.15 1.09 9.15
N VAL A 90 -15.67 1.86 8.21
CA VAL A 90 -17.00 1.62 7.62
C VAL A 90 -16.90 1.31 6.13
N ARG A 91 -17.84 0.51 5.62
CA ARG A 91 -18.06 0.31 4.17
C ARG A 91 -18.51 1.62 3.53
N HIS A 92 -17.59 2.54 3.31
CA HIS A 92 -17.88 3.90 2.87
C HIS A 92 -18.27 4.02 1.39
N TYR A 93 -18.14 2.94 0.62
CA TYR A 93 -18.32 2.94 -0.85
C TYR A 93 -19.12 1.76 -1.39
N SER A 94 -19.73 0.95 -0.53
CA SER A 94 -20.58 -0.14 -1.00
C SER A 94 -21.91 0.44 -1.44
N PRO A 95 -22.33 0.25 -2.70
CA PRO A 95 -23.65 0.68 -3.12
C PRO A 95 -24.73 -0.15 -2.42
N ASP A 96 -25.97 0.33 -2.42
CA ASP A 96 -27.15 -0.40 -1.88
C ASP A 96 -27.57 -1.60 -2.75
N VAL A 97 -26.66 -2.13 -3.57
CA VAL A 97 -26.86 -3.30 -4.43
C VAL A 97 -25.75 -4.31 -4.18
N LEU A 98 -26.09 -5.59 -4.31
CA LEU A 98 -25.12 -6.69 -4.18
C LEU A 98 -23.98 -6.49 -5.17
N SER A 99 -22.76 -6.41 -4.63
CA SER A 99 -21.54 -6.14 -5.39
C SER A 99 -20.52 -7.24 -5.09
N TYR A 100 -19.97 -7.83 -6.14
CA TYR A 100 -18.97 -8.91 -6.04
C TYR A 100 -17.65 -8.43 -6.65
N MET A 101 -16.56 -8.59 -5.91
CA MET A 101 -15.21 -8.35 -6.41
C MET A 101 -14.55 -9.70 -6.70
N ILE A 102 -14.25 -9.94 -7.98
CA ILE A 102 -13.52 -11.14 -8.41
C ILE A 102 -12.05 -10.77 -8.52
N ALA A 103 -11.21 -11.34 -7.64
CA ALA A 103 -9.77 -11.13 -7.66
C ALA A 103 -9.07 -12.45 -8.00
N HIS A 104 -8.14 -12.41 -8.96
CA HIS A 104 -7.44 -13.60 -9.44
C HIS A 104 -6.48 -14.21 -8.38
N SER A 105 -5.98 -13.39 -7.44
CA SER A 105 -4.81 -13.74 -6.61
C SER A 105 -5.10 -14.44 -5.28
N ARG A 106 -6.28 -15.02 -5.06
CA ARG A 106 -6.58 -15.74 -3.80
C ARG A 106 -6.27 -17.24 -3.83
N TYR A 107 -5.73 -17.76 -4.93
CA TYR A 107 -5.49 -19.19 -5.13
C TYR A 107 -4.04 -19.66 -4.89
N ASN A 108 -3.14 -18.82 -4.37
CA ASN A 108 -1.87 -19.33 -3.83
C ASN A 108 -2.12 -19.89 -2.42
N ASN A 109 -2.60 -21.14 -2.37
CA ASN A 109 -2.49 -22.00 -1.20
C ASN A 109 -1.00 -22.26 -0.93
N ASP A 110 -0.35 -21.37 -0.17
CA ASP A 110 0.87 -21.72 0.56
C ASP A 110 0.49 -22.04 2.01
N ASP A 111 -0.32 -23.09 2.14
CA ASP A 111 -0.47 -23.86 3.37
C ASP A 111 0.70 -24.87 3.42
N ASN A 112 1.93 -24.37 3.60
CA ASN A 112 3.04 -25.24 3.95
C ASN A 112 4.15 -24.47 4.69
N GLY A 113 4.29 -24.77 5.98
CA GLY A 113 5.42 -24.32 6.76
C GLY A 113 6.74 -24.87 6.23
N GLY A 114 7.79 -24.05 6.32
CA GLY A 114 9.18 -24.47 6.33
C GLY A 114 9.76 -24.87 4.97
N GLY A 115 10.66 -24.05 4.43
CA GLY A 115 11.44 -24.46 3.27
C GLY A 115 12.33 -23.36 2.70
N SER A 116 13.51 -23.22 3.29
CA SER A 116 14.67 -22.51 2.74
C SER A 116 15.15 -23.10 1.39
N GLY A 117 15.62 -22.23 0.48
CA GLY A 117 16.42 -22.55 -0.71
C GLY A 117 16.13 -21.54 -1.82
N ASP A 118 16.93 -20.49 -2.04
CA ASP A 118 18.27 -20.47 -2.65
C ASP A 118 18.35 -21.08 -4.07
N LYS A 119 18.78 -20.20 -5.00
CA LYS A 119 19.25 -20.38 -6.39
C LYS A 119 18.25 -20.67 -7.52
N GLY A 120 18.46 -19.94 -8.62
CA GLY A 120 18.39 -20.54 -9.96
C GLY A 120 17.84 -19.65 -11.08
N GLU A 121 18.71 -19.28 -12.00
CA GLU A 121 18.47 -18.54 -13.26
C GLU A 121 17.68 -19.32 -14.32
N GLY A 122 17.26 -18.62 -15.40
CA GLY A 122 16.93 -19.18 -16.72
C GLY A 122 15.43 -19.14 -17.05
N GLY A 123 14.98 -18.37 -18.04
CA GLY A 123 14.92 -18.77 -19.47
C GLY A 123 13.58 -19.50 -19.71
N GLY A 124 12.68 -19.15 -20.62
CA GLY A 124 12.75 -18.58 -21.96
C GLY A 124 11.80 -19.42 -22.84
N GLY A 125 10.90 -18.79 -23.59
CA GLY A 125 10.25 -19.32 -24.80
C GLY A 125 9.29 -20.53 -24.70
N GLY A 126 8.13 -20.43 -25.35
CA GLY A 126 7.29 -21.59 -25.66
C GLY A 126 5.87 -21.20 -26.06
N VAL A 127 5.67 -20.96 -27.37
CA VAL A 127 4.38 -20.75 -28.05
C VAL A 127 4.02 -22.09 -28.68
N GLU A 128 2.99 -22.78 -28.20
CA GLU A 128 2.37 -23.98 -28.81
C GLU A 128 0.99 -24.17 -28.14
N ASP A 129 -0.11 -24.59 -28.76
CA ASP A 129 -0.53 -24.64 -30.16
C ASP A 129 -2.06 -24.86 -30.11
N LEU A 130 -2.75 -24.44 -31.16
CA LEU A 130 -4.17 -24.73 -31.38
C LEU A 130 -4.32 -26.20 -31.81
N SER A 131 -5.25 -26.93 -31.18
CA SER A 131 -5.96 -28.01 -31.87
C SER A 131 -7.26 -28.38 -31.17
N ASP A 132 -8.24 -28.64 -32.02
CA ASP A 132 -9.66 -28.90 -31.82
C ASP A 132 -10.03 -30.03 -30.84
N GLU A 133 -11.21 -29.91 -30.23
CA GLU A 133 -12.35 -30.84 -30.39
C GLU A 133 -13.67 -30.12 -30.09
#